data_AF-A0AAW9LMM4-F1
#
_entry.id   AF-A0AAW9LMM4-F1
#
_cell.length_a   1.000
_cell.length_b   1.000
_cell.length_c   1.000
_cell.angle_alpha   90.00
_cell.angle_beta   90.00
_cell.angle_gamma   90.00
#
_symmetry.space_group_name_H-M   'P 1'
#
loop_
_entity.id
_entity.type
_entity.pdbx_description
1 polymer ?
#
loop_
_entity_poly.entity_id
_entity_poly.type
_entity_poly.pdbx_seq_one_letter_code
_entity_poly.pdbx_strand_id
1 'polypeptide(L)'
;MKSKILLVGLLCSLSARADTLATQIESFIKSKFNDNAVQVKVLVRTPPAQWPPCELPQLSLPPNARIGGNISVSARCGQERRFIQTQVQVFGRYLTVARGISGGTPLTPADVVLKSGRLDTLPPRTLTDSKKALGAVTLRNISPGQPLTLSMLRRAWVIKAGQPVQVMAEGDGFSISGAGKAMNNAAAEDSVRVRMVSGKIVSGIAGEDGSIRITL
;
A
#
# COMPACT_ATOMS: atom_id res chain seq x y z
N MET A 1 73.47 28.78 14.25
CA MET A 1 72.51 29.86 13.91
C MET A 1 71.80 29.54 12.59
N LYS A 2 70.48 29.32 12.67
CA LYS A 2 69.40 29.66 11.69
C LYS A 2 69.51 29.10 10.25
N SER A 3 68.69 28.09 9.91
CA SER A 3 67.42 28.23 9.14
C SER A 3 67.68 27.94 7.64
N LYS A 4 66.90 27.14 6.90
CA LYS A 4 65.44 27.13 6.71
C LYS A 4 65.00 25.73 6.26
N ILE A 5 63.96 25.18 6.88
CA ILE A 5 63.26 23.98 6.39
C ILE A 5 62.09 24.45 5.51
N LEU A 6 62.05 23.89 4.30
CA LEU A 6 61.08 24.11 3.24
C LEU A 6 59.76 23.41 3.61
N LEU A 7 58.66 24.16 3.77
CA LEU A 7 57.32 23.60 3.96
C LEU A 7 56.54 23.75 2.64
N VAL A 8 56.53 22.70 1.83
CA VAL A 8 55.72 22.62 0.61
C VAL A 8 54.31 22.18 1.00
N GLY A 9 53.37 23.13 1.01
CA GLY A 9 51.96 22.88 1.31
C GLY A 9 51.25 22.18 0.15
N LEU A 10 50.87 20.91 0.37
CA LEU A 10 50.06 20.13 -0.55
C LEU A 10 48.58 20.56 -0.39
N LEU A 11 48.11 21.44 -1.28
CA LEU A 11 46.69 21.82 -1.37
C LEU A 11 45.89 20.64 -1.96
N CYS A 12 45.28 19.86 -1.07
CA CYS A 12 44.33 18.81 -1.43
C CYS A 12 43.00 19.49 -1.83
N SER A 13 42.79 19.70 -3.13
CA SER A 13 41.52 20.22 -3.66
C SER A 13 40.45 19.11 -3.57
N LEU A 14 39.62 19.12 -2.53
CA LEU A 14 38.37 18.36 -2.53
C LEU A 14 37.41 19.05 -3.50
N SER A 15 37.24 18.49 -4.70
CA SER A 15 36.12 18.86 -5.57
C SER A 15 34.82 18.41 -4.91
N ALA A 16 34.16 19.34 -4.19
CA ALA A 16 32.76 19.20 -3.82
C ALA A 16 31.95 19.15 -5.13
N ARG A 17 31.50 17.96 -5.53
CA ARG A 17 30.56 17.83 -6.64
C ARG A 17 29.23 18.42 -6.16
N ALA A 18 28.83 19.55 -6.74
CA ALA A 18 27.48 20.05 -6.55
C ALA A 18 26.49 18.97 -7.05
N ASP A 19 25.69 18.42 -6.13
CA ASP A 19 24.66 17.46 -6.49
C ASP A 19 23.64 18.14 -7.39
N THR A 20 23.52 17.65 -8.63
CA THR A 20 22.57 18.21 -9.59
C THR A 20 21.14 18.10 -9.05
N LEU A 21 20.24 19.00 -9.47
CA LEU A 21 18.82 18.94 -9.10
C LEU A 21 18.22 17.55 -9.35
N ALA A 22 18.65 16.86 -10.41
CA ALA A 22 18.21 15.50 -10.70
C ALA A 22 18.58 14.51 -9.58
N THR A 23 19.81 14.57 -9.07
CA THR A 23 20.26 13.75 -7.93
C THR A 23 19.49 14.10 -6.66
N GLN A 24 19.26 15.39 -6.40
CA GLN A 24 18.47 15.83 -5.24
C GLN A 24 17.03 15.33 -5.30
N ILE A 25 16.39 15.40 -6.48
CA ILE A 25 15.05 14.85 -6.70
C ILE A 25 15.06 13.33 -6.55
N GLU A 26 16.07 12.64 -7.08
CA GLU A 26 16.20 11.19 -6.94
C GLU A 26 16.28 10.77 -5.47
N SER A 27 17.16 11.40 -4.68
CA SER A 27 17.30 11.14 -3.24
C SER A 27 16.03 11.49 -2.48
N PHE A 28 15.40 12.63 -2.78
CA PHE A 28 14.13 13.04 -2.19
C PHE A 28 13.03 12.01 -2.46
N ILE A 29 12.88 11.54 -3.69
CA ILE A 29 11.88 10.51 -4.03
C ILE A 29 12.22 9.18 -3.37
N LYS A 30 13.47 8.72 -3.41
CA LYS A 30 13.90 7.47 -2.77
C LYS A 30 13.62 7.47 -1.26
N SER A 31 13.85 8.60 -0.58
CA SER A 31 13.53 8.74 0.85
C SER A 31 12.04 8.58 1.19
N LYS A 32 11.12 8.68 0.21
CA LYS A 32 9.69 8.43 0.42
C LYS A 32 9.31 6.96 0.37
N PHE A 33 10.20 6.09 -0.11
CA PHE A 33 10.03 4.65 -0.06
C PHE A 33 10.81 4.12 1.14
N ASN A 34 10.18 4.07 2.32
CA ASN A 34 10.75 3.41 3.51
C ASN A 34 11.15 1.97 3.15
N ASP A 35 12.41 1.55 3.32
CA ASP A 35 13.02 0.18 3.24
C ASP A 35 12.24 -0.97 2.55
N ASN A 36 11.42 -0.62 1.58
CA ASN A 36 10.59 -1.54 0.85
C ASN A 36 11.53 -2.19 -0.16
N ALA A 37 11.42 -3.50 -0.33
CA ALA A 37 12.14 -4.28 -1.33
C ALA A 37 11.69 -3.92 -2.77
N VAL A 38 11.73 -2.63 -3.10
CA VAL A 38 11.35 -2.05 -4.39
C VAL A 38 12.54 -1.27 -4.92
N GLN A 39 12.82 -1.49 -6.20
CA GLN A 39 13.85 -0.74 -6.90
C GLN A 39 13.21 0.47 -7.55
N VAL A 40 13.72 1.67 -7.22
CA VAL A 40 13.17 2.94 -7.73
C VAL A 40 14.14 3.55 -8.72
N LYS A 41 13.67 3.83 -9.94
CA LYS A 41 14.39 4.58 -10.96
C LYS A 41 13.67 5.90 -11.23
N VAL A 42 14.37 7.00 -11.05
CA VAL A 42 13.84 8.35 -11.22
C VAL A 42 14.40 8.95 -12.51
N LEU A 43 13.51 9.48 -13.36
CA LEU A 43 13.88 10.18 -14.59
C LEU A 43 13.26 11.57 -14.57
N VAL A 44 14.07 12.61 -14.46
CA VAL A 44 13.62 13.99 -14.60
C VAL A 44 13.34 14.26 -16.07
N ARG A 45 12.11 14.65 -16.40
CA ARG A 45 11.68 14.94 -17.78
C ARG A 45 11.77 16.42 -18.13
N THR A 46 11.68 17.31 -17.14
CA THR A 46 11.86 18.76 -17.37
C THR A 46 13.32 19.06 -17.74
N PRO A 47 13.60 19.75 -18.86
CA PRO A 47 14.95 20.11 -19.27
C PRO A 47 15.67 21.04 -18.27
N PRO A 48 17.02 20.95 -18.15
CA PRO A 48 17.79 21.80 -17.23
C PRO A 48 17.58 23.32 -17.40
N ALA A 49 17.30 23.79 -18.61
CA ALA A 49 17.02 25.20 -18.88
C ALA A 49 15.78 25.75 -18.16
N GLN A 50 14.89 24.88 -17.68
CA GLN A 50 13.67 25.25 -16.94
C GLN A 50 13.78 24.97 -15.44
N TRP A 51 14.96 24.54 -14.98
CA TRP A 51 15.21 24.31 -13.55
C TRP A 51 15.38 25.65 -12.85
N PRO A 52 14.99 25.74 -11.56
CA PRO A 52 15.21 26.97 -10.82
C PRO A 52 16.71 27.19 -10.56
N PRO A 53 17.17 28.44 -10.42
CA PRO A 53 18.60 28.76 -10.41
C PRO A 53 19.32 28.45 -9.09
N CYS A 54 18.61 28.02 -8.03
CA CYS A 54 19.23 27.81 -6.73
C CYS A 54 19.91 26.44 -6.59
N GLU A 55 20.96 26.40 -5.77
CA GLU A 55 21.75 25.19 -5.50
C GLU A 55 20.98 24.17 -4.64
N LEU A 56 20.17 24.63 -3.68
CA LEU A 56 19.41 23.78 -2.75
C LEU A 56 17.92 24.17 -2.72
N PRO A 57 17.12 23.76 -3.71
CA PRO A 57 15.68 24.01 -3.69
C PRO A 57 14.97 23.18 -2.60
N GLN A 58 13.96 23.78 -1.98
CA GLN A 58 13.05 23.05 -1.11
C GLN A 58 12.11 22.19 -1.97
N LEU A 59 12.29 20.88 -1.93
CA LEU A 59 11.50 19.91 -2.68
C LEU A 59 10.24 19.50 -1.91
N SER A 60 9.12 19.42 -2.62
CA SER A 60 7.85 18.95 -2.05
C SER A 60 6.97 18.28 -3.11
N LEU A 61 6.11 17.39 -2.67
CA LEU A 61 5.06 16.78 -3.49
C LEU A 61 3.71 17.42 -3.17
N PRO A 62 2.76 17.43 -4.12
CA PRO A 62 1.38 17.75 -3.82
C PRO A 62 0.82 16.85 -2.70
N PRO A 63 -0.13 17.35 -1.90
CA PRO A 63 -0.79 16.52 -0.89
C PRO A 63 -1.42 15.29 -1.56
N ASN A 64 -1.26 14.12 -0.93
CA ASN A 64 -1.76 12.83 -1.43
C ASN A 64 -1.24 12.40 -2.82
N ALA A 65 -0.10 12.93 -3.27
CA ALA A 65 0.50 12.51 -4.53
C ALA A 65 0.85 11.01 -4.50
N ARG A 66 0.42 10.27 -5.53
CA ARG A 66 0.91 8.91 -5.76
C ARG A 66 2.39 8.99 -6.15
N ILE A 67 3.25 8.39 -5.33
CA ILE A 67 4.71 8.44 -5.50
C ILE A 67 5.14 7.35 -6.50
N GLY A 68 4.65 7.43 -7.73
CA GLY A 68 4.94 6.44 -8.78
C GLY A 68 4.25 6.79 -10.09
N GLY A 69 4.95 6.58 -11.20
CA GLY A 69 4.51 7.00 -12.54
C GLY A 69 4.97 8.42 -12.85
N ASN A 70 4.18 9.17 -13.60
CA ASN A 70 4.50 10.57 -13.89
C ASN A 70 4.01 11.45 -12.73
N ILE A 71 4.93 12.18 -12.10
CA ILE A 71 4.66 13.06 -10.98
C ILE A 71 5.25 14.45 -11.23
N SER A 72 4.71 15.43 -10.52
CA SER A 72 5.23 16.80 -10.50
C SER A 72 5.84 17.08 -9.14
N VAL A 73 7.15 17.35 -9.12
CA VAL A 73 7.88 17.74 -7.90
C VAL A 73 7.98 19.25 -7.90
N SER A 74 7.50 19.92 -6.85
CA SER A 74 7.74 21.35 -6.72
C SER A 74 9.11 21.62 -6.11
N ALA A 75 9.90 22.42 -6.81
CA ALA A 75 11.17 22.95 -6.37
C ALA A 75 10.98 24.44 -6.07
N ARG A 76 11.17 24.83 -4.79
CA ARG A 76 11.06 26.22 -4.35
C ARG A 76 12.43 26.81 -4.07
N CYS A 77 12.74 27.95 -4.68
CA CYS A 77 13.93 28.76 -4.44
C CYS A 77 13.49 30.16 -3.98
N GLY A 78 13.50 30.40 -2.67
CA GLY A 78 13.00 31.67 -2.11
C GLY A 78 11.52 31.90 -2.43
N GLN A 79 11.21 32.91 -3.25
CA GLN A 79 9.84 33.20 -3.70
C GLN A 79 9.46 32.52 -5.02
N GLU A 80 10.42 31.97 -5.75
CA GLU A 80 10.15 31.29 -7.01
C GLU A 80 9.81 29.82 -6.78
N ARG A 81 8.74 29.33 -7.41
CA ARG A 81 8.33 27.92 -7.38
C ARG A 81 8.25 27.38 -8.80
N ARG A 82 9.01 26.33 -9.09
CA ARG A 82 8.98 25.61 -10.36
C ARG A 82 8.46 24.20 -10.16
N PHE A 83 7.76 23.68 -11.16
CA PHE A 83 7.21 22.33 -11.17
C PHE A 83 8.03 21.46 -12.13
N ILE A 84 8.71 20.47 -11.58
CA ILE A 84 9.62 19.58 -12.30
C ILE A 84 8.91 18.26 -12.58
N GLN A 85 8.60 18.03 -13.85
CA GLN A 85 7.99 16.79 -14.32
C GLN A 85 9.01 15.66 -14.19
N THR A 86 8.64 14.63 -13.44
CA THR A 86 9.52 13.51 -13.10
C THR A 86 8.77 12.20 -13.31
N GLN A 87 9.40 11.25 -13.98
CA GLN A 87 8.89 9.89 -14.07
C GLN A 87 9.58 9.02 -13.03
N VAL A 88 8.79 8.44 -12.13
CA VAL A 88 9.26 7.52 -11.09
C VAL A 88 8.82 6.12 -11.46
N GLN A 89 9.76 5.32 -11.94
CA GLN A 89 9.55 3.90 -12.22
C GLN A 89 9.79 3.11 -10.95
N VAL A 90 8.79 2.35 -10.52
CA VAL A 90 8.85 1.56 -9.29
C VAL A 90 8.80 0.10 -9.68
N PHE A 91 9.88 -0.63 -9.44
CA PHE A 91 9.98 -2.05 -9.71
C PHE A 91 9.81 -2.83 -8.40
N GLY A 92 9.05 -3.90 -8.45
CA GLY A 92 8.86 -4.76 -7.30
C GLY A 92 8.05 -5.99 -7.65
N ARG A 93 7.72 -6.77 -6.62
CA ARG A 93 6.93 -8.00 -6.77
C ARG A 93 5.44 -7.71 -6.57
N TYR A 94 4.60 -8.36 -7.36
CA TYR A 94 3.15 -8.25 -7.31
C TYR A 94 2.48 -9.56 -7.65
N LEU A 95 1.24 -9.75 -7.19
CA LEU A 95 0.49 -10.97 -7.42
C LEU A 95 -0.24 -10.94 -8.76
N THR A 96 -0.18 -12.08 -9.43
CA THR A 96 -0.97 -12.39 -10.63
C THR A 96 -1.70 -13.70 -10.45
N VAL A 97 -2.70 -13.92 -11.28
CA VAL A 97 -3.50 -15.14 -11.27
C VAL A 97 -2.86 -16.21 -12.16
N ALA A 98 -2.73 -17.45 -11.67
CA ALA A 98 -2.08 -18.56 -12.38
C ALA A 98 -2.94 -19.15 -13.51
N ARG A 99 -4.27 -19.20 -13.31
CA ARG A 99 -5.26 -19.84 -14.18
C ARG A 99 -6.58 -19.07 -14.17
N GLY A 100 -7.52 -19.37 -15.06
CA GLY A 100 -8.85 -18.74 -15.01
C GLY A 100 -9.55 -19.05 -13.69
N ILE A 101 -10.11 -18.02 -13.04
CA ILE A 101 -10.87 -18.15 -11.79
C ILE A 101 -12.24 -17.50 -11.98
N SER A 102 -13.29 -18.26 -11.69
CA SER A 102 -14.66 -17.77 -11.73
C SER A 102 -14.96 -16.84 -10.54
N GLY A 103 -15.96 -15.98 -10.68
CA GLY A 103 -16.51 -15.21 -9.56
C GLY A 103 -17.10 -16.14 -8.49
N GLY A 104 -16.96 -15.75 -7.22
CA GLY A 104 -17.45 -16.52 -6.07
C GLY A 104 -16.50 -17.63 -5.61
N THR A 105 -15.33 -17.79 -6.23
CA THR A 105 -14.35 -18.82 -5.87
C THR A 105 -13.36 -18.32 -4.81
N PRO A 106 -13.09 -19.07 -3.74
CA PRO A 106 -12.02 -18.75 -2.80
C PRO A 106 -10.65 -18.99 -3.44
N LEU A 107 -9.72 -18.06 -3.24
CA LEU A 107 -8.36 -18.17 -3.74
C LEU A 107 -7.53 -19.14 -2.91
N THR A 108 -6.84 -20.04 -3.60
CA THR A 108 -5.88 -20.98 -3.02
C THR A 108 -4.44 -20.58 -3.35
N PRO A 109 -3.42 -21.15 -2.68
CA PRO A 109 -2.03 -20.89 -3.03
C PRO A 109 -1.67 -21.23 -4.48
N ALA A 110 -2.33 -22.22 -5.09
CA ALA A 110 -2.10 -22.62 -6.48
C ALA A 110 -2.61 -21.59 -7.50
N ASP A 111 -3.51 -20.70 -7.08
CA ASP A 111 -4.13 -19.70 -7.95
C ASP A 111 -3.32 -18.42 -8.08
N VAL A 112 -2.34 -18.22 -7.19
CA VAL A 112 -1.64 -16.96 -7.00
C VAL A 112 -0.16 -17.13 -7.32
N VAL A 113 0.36 -16.29 -8.21
CA VAL A 113 1.76 -16.30 -8.63
C VAL A 113 2.37 -14.93 -8.42
N LEU A 114 3.53 -14.89 -7.75
CA LEU A 114 4.28 -13.66 -7.52
C LEU A 114 5.18 -13.36 -8.72
N LYS A 115 4.92 -12.24 -9.41
CA LYS A 115 5.71 -11.75 -10.55
C LYS A 115 6.47 -10.48 -10.18
N SER A 116 7.58 -10.21 -10.87
CA SER A 116 8.34 -8.98 -10.74
C SER A 116 8.07 -8.07 -11.93
N GLY A 117 7.95 -6.75 -11.71
CA GLY A 117 7.73 -5.78 -12.78
C GLY A 117 7.45 -4.37 -12.26
N ARG A 118 6.97 -3.50 -13.15
CA ARG A 118 6.71 -2.09 -12.83
C ARG A 118 5.38 -1.89 -12.10
N LEU A 119 5.46 -1.69 -10.80
CA LEU A 119 4.33 -1.41 -9.90
C LEU A 119 3.60 -0.11 -10.25
N ASP A 120 4.31 0.86 -10.81
CA ASP A 120 3.74 2.16 -11.16
C ASP A 120 2.82 2.09 -12.39
N THR A 121 2.91 1.03 -13.19
CA THR A 121 2.01 0.75 -14.33
C THR A 121 0.80 -0.10 -13.96
N LEU A 122 0.79 -0.67 -12.76
CA LEU A 122 -0.25 -1.60 -12.34
C LEU A 122 -1.55 -0.88 -11.95
N PRO A 123 -2.70 -1.56 -12.08
CA PRO A 123 -3.96 -1.07 -11.57
C PRO A 123 -3.87 -0.67 -10.08
N PRO A 124 -4.66 0.31 -9.62
CA PRO A 124 -4.67 0.73 -8.23
C PRO A 124 -4.94 -0.44 -7.27
N ARG A 125 -4.26 -0.43 -6.12
CA ARG A 125 -4.40 -1.46 -5.07
C ARG A 125 -4.13 -2.89 -5.57
N THR A 126 -3.19 -3.05 -6.50
CA THR A 126 -2.63 -4.36 -6.83
C THR A 126 -1.94 -4.95 -5.60
N LEU A 127 -2.18 -6.22 -5.34
CA LEU A 127 -1.63 -6.92 -4.19
C LEU A 127 -0.16 -7.27 -4.41
N THR A 128 0.66 -7.06 -3.39
CA THR A 128 2.08 -7.41 -3.36
C THR A 128 2.40 -8.54 -2.38
N ASP A 129 1.46 -8.86 -1.49
CA ASP A 129 1.57 -9.90 -0.46
C ASP A 129 0.39 -10.87 -0.57
N SER A 130 0.70 -12.17 -0.61
CA SER A 130 -0.27 -13.27 -0.72
C SER A 130 -1.18 -13.38 0.49
N LYS A 131 -0.78 -12.92 1.68
CA LYS A 131 -1.62 -13.00 2.90
C LYS A 131 -2.99 -12.34 2.74
N LYS A 132 -3.09 -11.29 1.93
CA LYS A 132 -4.35 -10.58 1.64
C LYS A 132 -5.19 -11.25 0.55
N ALA A 133 -4.61 -12.17 -0.22
CA ALA A 133 -5.26 -12.87 -1.31
C ALA A 133 -5.81 -14.23 -0.89
N LEU A 134 -5.02 -15.00 -0.12
CA LEU A 134 -5.37 -16.38 0.22
C LEU A 134 -6.65 -16.44 1.07
N GLY A 135 -7.57 -17.33 0.70
CA GLY A 135 -8.89 -17.45 1.35
C GLY A 135 -9.87 -16.32 1.00
N ALA A 136 -9.44 -15.26 0.31
CA ALA A 136 -10.36 -14.24 -0.20
C ALA A 136 -11.17 -14.81 -1.36
N VAL A 137 -12.40 -14.33 -1.52
CA VAL A 137 -13.33 -14.77 -2.55
C VAL A 137 -13.37 -13.77 -3.68
N THR A 138 -13.25 -14.26 -4.92
CA THR A 138 -13.34 -13.43 -6.12
C THR A 138 -14.75 -12.84 -6.28
N LEU A 139 -14.83 -11.57 -6.68
CA LEU A 139 -16.09 -10.87 -6.96
C LEU A 139 -16.50 -10.99 -8.43
N ARG A 140 -15.57 -11.38 -9.29
CA ARG A 140 -15.75 -11.50 -10.74
C ARG A 140 -14.81 -12.56 -11.31
N ASN A 141 -15.02 -12.93 -12.57
CA ASN A 141 -14.09 -13.78 -13.30
C ASN A 141 -12.75 -13.04 -13.49
N ILE A 142 -11.64 -13.76 -13.31
CA ILE A 142 -10.28 -13.23 -13.46
C ILE A 142 -9.52 -14.12 -14.44
N SER A 143 -8.90 -13.50 -15.43
CA SER A 143 -8.14 -14.20 -16.47
C SER A 143 -6.73 -14.56 -15.99
N PRO A 144 -6.12 -15.64 -16.53
CA PRO A 144 -4.73 -15.96 -16.27
C PRO A 144 -3.79 -14.78 -16.55
N GLY A 145 -2.77 -14.62 -15.72
CA GLY A 145 -1.74 -13.59 -15.84
C GLY A 145 -2.18 -12.19 -15.41
N GLN A 146 -3.46 -11.97 -15.11
CA GLN A 146 -3.97 -10.67 -14.69
C GLN A 146 -3.43 -10.28 -13.31
N PRO A 147 -3.02 -9.01 -13.09
CA PRO A 147 -2.67 -8.51 -11.76
C PRO A 147 -3.86 -8.59 -10.80
N LEU A 148 -3.63 -9.16 -9.62
CA LEU A 148 -4.66 -9.34 -8.61
C LEU A 148 -4.79 -8.06 -7.78
N THR A 149 -5.98 -7.45 -7.77
CA THR A 149 -6.24 -6.21 -7.00
C THR A 149 -7.23 -6.44 -5.87
N LEU A 150 -7.14 -5.63 -4.82
CA LEU A 150 -8.08 -5.68 -3.69
C LEU A 150 -9.55 -5.51 -4.12
N SER A 151 -9.82 -4.72 -5.16
CA SER A 151 -11.18 -4.50 -5.68
C SER A 151 -11.80 -5.73 -6.35
N MET A 152 -11.01 -6.75 -6.69
CA MET A 152 -11.53 -8.00 -7.26
C MET A 152 -11.91 -9.01 -6.18
N LEU A 153 -11.62 -8.72 -4.91
CA LEU A 153 -11.73 -9.66 -3.82
C LEU A 153 -12.63 -9.12 -2.72
N ARG A 154 -13.28 -10.05 -2.04
CA ARG A 154 -13.88 -9.82 -0.72
C ARG A 154 -13.35 -10.86 0.26
N ARG A 155 -13.43 -10.57 1.54
CA ARG A 155 -13.18 -11.58 2.57
C ARG A 155 -14.22 -12.71 2.46
N ALA A 156 -13.81 -13.93 2.78
CA ALA A 156 -14.74 -15.04 2.90
C ALA A 156 -15.77 -14.75 4.00
N TRP A 157 -17.00 -15.20 3.79
CA TRP A 157 -18.02 -15.09 4.83
C TRP A 157 -17.83 -16.22 5.83
N VAL A 158 -17.70 -15.86 7.10
CA VAL A 158 -17.76 -16.82 8.22
C VAL A 158 -19.20 -17.06 8.66
N ILE A 159 -20.08 -16.06 8.43
CA ILE A 159 -21.51 -16.14 8.71
C ILE A 159 -22.29 -15.76 7.44
N LYS A 160 -23.28 -16.57 7.09
CA LYS A 160 -24.21 -16.30 5.99
C LYS A 160 -25.57 -15.84 6.51
N ALA A 161 -26.26 -15.00 5.74
CA ALA A 161 -27.63 -14.62 6.03
C ALA A 161 -28.52 -15.87 6.10
N GLY A 162 -29.33 -15.95 7.15
CA GLY A 162 -30.18 -17.09 7.46
C GLY A 162 -29.49 -18.24 8.19
N GLN A 163 -28.18 -18.16 8.43
CA GLN A 163 -27.47 -19.16 9.21
C GLN A 163 -27.89 -19.08 10.70
N PRO A 164 -28.16 -20.21 11.37
CA PRO A 164 -28.28 -20.24 12.82
C PRO A 164 -26.92 -19.92 13.45
N VAL A 165 -26.90 -19.02 14.41
CA VAL A 165 -25.68 -18.48 15.03
C VAL A 165 -25.85 -18.40 16.54
N GLN A 166 -24.75 -18.54 17.26
CA GLN A 166 -24.67 -18.29 18.69
C GLN A 166 -24.16 -16.88 18.93
N VAL A 167 -24.85 -16.15 19.81
CA VAL A 167 -24.52 -14.81 20.25
C VAL A 167 -24.00 -14.91 21.67
N MET A 168 -22.81 -14.38 21.91
CA MET A 168 -22.20 -14.20 23.23
C MET A 168 -22.12 -12.71 23.53
N ALA A 169 -22.78 -12.28 24.60
CA ALA A 169 -22.70 -10.93 25.12
C ALA A 169 -21.88 -10.96 26.42
N GLU A 170 -20.82 -10.17 26.48
CA GLU A 170 -19.93 -10.05 27.63
C GLU A 170 -19.97 -8.60 28.14
N GLY A 171 -20.05 -8.46 29.46
CA GLY A 171 -19.94 -7.19 30.17
C GLY A 171 -19.32 -7.41 31.56
N ASP A 172 -19.24 -6.35 32.37
CA ASP A 172 -18.57 -6.40 33.67
C ASP A 172 -19.21 -7.44 34.62
N GLY A 173 -18.55 -8.60 34.75
CA GLY A 173 -18.96 -9.68 35.65
C GLY A 173 -20.06 -10.61 35.11
N PHE A 174 -20.45 -10.52 33.83
CA PHE A 174 -21.45 -11.42 33.24
C PHE A 174 -21.13 -11.82 31.80
N SER A 175 -21.53 -13.04 31.44
CA SER A 175 -21.52 -13.54 30.07
C SER A 175 -22.86 -14.22 29.79
N ILE A 176 -23.55 -13.76 28.75
CA ILE A 176 -24.85 -14.27 28.33
C ILE A 176 -24.67 -14.90 26.95
N SER A 177 -25.09 -16.16 26.79
CA SER A 177 -25.17 -16.80 25.47
C SER A 177 -26.63 -16.96 25.03
N GLY A 178 -26.87 -16.84 23.73
CA GLY A 178 -28.19 -17.03 23.14
C GLY A 178 -28.11 -17.46 21.69
N ALA A 179 -29.16 -18.11 21.21
CA ALA A 179 -29.26 -18.53 19.81
C ALA A 179 -30.10 -17.53 18.99
N GLY A 180 -29.75 -17.39 17.71
CA GLY A 180 -30.48 -16.57 16.78
C GLY A 180 -30.19 -16.92 15.32
N LYS A 181 -30.77 -16.14 14.41
CA LYS A 181 -30.58 -16.28 12.96
C LYS A 181 -29.94 -15.01 12.40
N ALA A 182 -28.82 -15.17 11.70
CA ALA A 182 -28.12 -14.05 11.07
C ALA A 182 -28.99 -13.41 9.98
N MET A 183 -28.98 -12.08 9.90
CA MET A 183 -29.78 -11.30 8.95
C MET A 183 -28.95 -10.77 7.77
N ASN A 184 -27.61 -10.84 7.85
CA ASN A 184 -26.70 -10.47 6.77
C ASN A 184 -25.52 -11.45 6.71
N ASN A 185 -24.82 -11.44 5.58
CA ASN A 185 -23.53 -12.09 5.46
C ASN A 185 -22.45 -11.26 6.16
N ALA A 186 -21.43 -11.91 6.70
CA ALA A 186 -20.33 -11.26 7.39
C ALA A 186 -19.05 -12.08 7.29
N ALA A 187 -17.92 -11.41 7.04
CA ALA A 187 -16.61 -11.97 7.30
C ALA A 187 -16.25 -11.81 8.79
N ALA A 188 -15.16 -12.44 9.24
CA ALA A 188 -14.64 -12.20 10.58
C ALA A 188 -14.43 -10.70 10.82
N GLU A 189 -14.73 -10.23 12.01
CA GLU A 189 -14.66 -8.82 12.43
C GLU A 189 -15.64 -7.88 11.68
N ASP A 190 -16.57 -8.40 10.86
CA ASP A 190 -17.70 -7.60 10.35
C ASP A 190 -18.85 -7.55 11.37
N SER A 191 -19.64 -6.48 11.29
CA SER A 191 -20.89 -6.37 12.05
C SER A 191 -21.97 -7.31 11.49
N VAL A 192 -22.67 -8.00 12.39
CA VAL A 192 -23.75 -8.92 12.08
C VAL A 192 -24.99 -8.53 12.85
N ARG A 193 -26.12 -8.44 12.15
CA ARG A 193 -27.45 -8.34 12.77
C ARG A 193 -28.04 -9.74 12.94
N VAL A 194 -28.58 -10.02 14.11
CA VAL A 194 -29.13 -11.32 14.48
C VAL A 194 -30.54 -11.15 14.98
N ARG A 195 -31.46 -11.93 14.45
CA ARG A 195 -32.80 -12.08 15.03
C ARG A 195 -32.77 -13.20 16.06
N MET A 196 -32.90 -12.85 17.33
CA MET A 196 -32.95 -13.79 18.44
C MET A 196 -34.26 -14.59 18.41
N VAL A 197 -34.30 -15.74 19.08
CA VAL A 197 -35.53 -16.55 19.24
C VAL A 197 -36.65 -15.74 19.90
N SER A 198 -36.31 -14.78 20.77
CA SER A 198 -37.27 -13.85 21.39
C SER A 198 -37.88 -12.83 20.41
N GLY A 199 -37.47 -12.80 19.15
CA GLY A 199 -37.90 -11.83 18.15
C GLY A 199 -37.11 -10.52 18.14
N LYS A 200 -36.34 -10.23 19.21
CA LYS A 200 -35.45 -9.06 19.27
C LYS A 200 -34.33 -9.15 18.24
N ILE A 201 -33.92 -8.02 17.70
CA ILE A 201 -32.75 -7.91 16.80
C ILE A 201 -31.60 -7.32 17.58
N VAL A 202 -30.45 -7.98 17.55
CA VAL A 202 -29.20 -7.52 18.17
C VAL A 202 -28.11 -7.38 17.11
N SER A 203 -27.13 -6.52 17.38
CA SER A 203 -25.96 -6.33 16.52
C SER A 203 -24.71 -6.72 17.31
N GLY A 204 -23.82 -7.49 16.68
CA GLY A 204 -22.53 -7.86 17.24
C GLY A 204 -21.45 -7.95 16.16
N ILE A 205 -20.28 -8.45 16.54
CA ILE A 205 -19.13 -8.66 15.65
C ILE A 205 -18.94 -10.17 15.42
N ALA A 206 -18.74 -10.57 14.17
CA ALA A 206 -18.46 -11.96 13.82
C ALA A 206 -17.07 -12.39 14.30
N GLY A 207 -16.99 -13.47 15.07
CA GLY A 207 -15.75 -14.18 15.35
C GLY A 207 -15.28 -15.00 14.14
N GLU A 208 -14.01 -15.40 14.13
CA GLU A 208 -13.45 -16.29 13.10
C GLU A 208 -14.09 -17.68 13.09
N ASP A 209 -14.59 -18.12 14.25
CA ASP A 209 -15.30 -19.38 14.48
C ASP A 209 -16.79 -19.34 14.06
N GLY A 210 -17.29 -18.18 13.62
CA GLY A 210 -18.69 -17.97 13.27
C GLY A 210 -19.62 -17.68 14.47
N SER A 211 -19.06 -17.51 15.67
CA SER A 211 -19.78 -16.93 16.82
C SER A 211 -19.99 -15.42 16.64
N ILE A 212 -20.91 -14.84 17.39
CA ILE A 212 -21.17 -13.40 17.37
C ILE A 212 -20.92 -12.83 18.76
N ARG A 213 -19.99 -11.90 18.86
CA ARG A 213 -19.60 -11.24 20.12
C ARG A 213 -20.25 -9.87 20.24
N ILE A 214 -20.78 -9.57 21.41
CA ILE A 214 -21.29 -8.25 21.80
C ILE A 214 -20.55 -7.84 23.06
N THR A 215 -19.82 -6.73 23.00
CA THR A 215 -19.19 -6.13 24.19
C THR A 215 -20.09 -4.97 24.64
N LEU A 216 -20.52 -5.03 25.89
CA LEU A 216 -21.42 -4.05 26.52
C LEU A 216 -20.65 -3.08 27.41
#